data_AF-A0A8S2WRA3-F1
#
_entry.id   AF-A0A8S2WRA3-F1
#
_cell.length_a   1.000
_cell.length_b   1.000
_cell.length_c   1.000
_cell.angle_alpha   90.00
_cell.angle_beta   90.00
_cell.angle_gamma   90.00
#
_symmetry.space_group_name_H-M   'P 1'
#
loop_
_entity.id
_entity.type
_entity.pdbx_description
1 polymer ?
#
loop_
_entity_poly.entity_id
_entity_poly.type
_entity_poly.pdbx_seq_one_letter_code
_entity_poly.pdbx_strand_id
1 'polypeptide(L)'
;QILTGEGKSTVVSILAVIKALQDQHVDIITSSITLSKRDSHERKGFYDYFNITVAHNNDETNYTSGPKLCYQADIVYGNSSQFQFDLLRHEFSLLNTRTLDKDKGLIRRFDAVIIDEVDSMLIDENNTLARLADQLPGMEWLNPVLYGIWSCIDSEKEPSVKRDQIIDNMRKLVSDPKSDLKLPQHLKRFIDESIPIWIDHAILAKVEYRLDHHYMIKSDETRTKRIMPIDFSNTGVVQPCTTWSDGLHQFLQIKHGLKMTELTVTTNYLSNIGLFVRYGKNIFGLTGTIGSKDTQNLLDRIYHVDTIIIPP
;
A
#
# COMPACT_ATOMS: atom_id res chain seq x y z
N GLN A 1 -10.02 14.69 -20.64
CA GLN A 1 -8.63 15.15 -20.85
C GLN A 1 -8.61 16.66 -20.84
N ILE A 2 -7.73 17.24 -20.04
CA ILE A 2 -7.48 18.67 -19.93
C ILE A 2 -5.97 18.85 -20.00
N LEU A 3 -5.46 19.75 -20.85
CA LEU A 3 -4.01 19.92 -20.98
C LEU A 3 -3.37 20.40 -19.67
N THR A 4 -2.10 20.05 -19.47
CA THR A 4 -1.35 20.51 -18.30
C THR A 4 -1.17 22.02 -18.37
N GLY A 5 -1.48 22.73 -17.27
CA GLY A 5 -1.49 24.19 -17.21
C GLY A 5 -2.88 24.81 -17.29
N GLU A 6 -3.89 24.09 -17.77
CA GLU A 6 -5.27 24.60 -17.96
C GLU A 6 -6.13 24.58 -16.68
N GLY A 7 -5.50 24.53 -15.50
CA GLY A 7 -6.22 24.64 -14.23
C GLY A 7 -7.01 23.40 -13.79
N LYS A 8 -6.54 22.17 -14.09
CA LYS A 8 -7.14 20.89 -13.63
C LYS A 8 -7.57 20.90 -12.17
N SER A 9 -6.70 21.34 -11.26
CA SER A 9 -7.00 21.37 -9.82
C SER A 9 -8.19 22.27 -9.48
N THR A 10 -8.40 23.35 -10.25
CA THR A 10 -9.59 24.20 -10.11
C THR A 10 -10.84 23.51 -10.62
N VAL A 11 -10.75 22.80 -11.76
CA VAL A 11 -11.87 21.99 -12.29
C VAL A 11 -12.26 20.88 -11.31
N VAL A 12 -11.28 20.18 -10.72
CA VAL A 12 -11.49 19.21 -9.64
C VAL A 12 -12.24 19.85 -8.48
N SER A 13 -11.80 21.03 -8.04
CA SER A 13 -12.42 21.74 -6.91
C SER A 13 -13.88 22.10 -7.21
N ILE A 14 -14.17 22.62 -8.40
CA ILE A 14 -15.53 22.98 -8.82
C ILE A 14 -16.42 21.74 -8.88
N LEU A 15 -15.93 20.65 -9.48
CA LEU A 15 -16.67 19.39 -9.55
C LEU A 15 -16.97 18.82 -8.16
N ALA A 16 -16.00 18.90 -7.24
CA ALA A 16 -16.17 18.47 -5.86
C ALA A 16 -17.24 19.31 -5.13
N VAL A 17 -17.24 20.64 -5.31
CA VAL A 17 -18.30 21.51 -4.77
C VAL A 17 -19.66 21.13 -5.32
N ILE A 18 -19.80 20.93 -6.63
CA ILE A 18 -21.08 20.55 -7.24
C ILE A 18 -21.61 19.25 -6.62
N LYS A 19 -20.73 18.26 -6.41
CA LYS A 19 -21.08 16.97 -5.82
C LYS A 19 -21.42 17.09 -4.33
N ALA A 20 -20.63 17.81 -3.56
CA ALA A 20 -20.90 18.05 -2.15
C ALA A 20 -22.23 18.81 -1.92
N LEU A 21 -22.58 19.78 -2.78
CA LEU A 21 -23.88 20.47 -2.75
C LEU A 21 -25.07 19.56 -3.13
N GLN A 22 -24.81 18.35 -3.64
CA GLN A 22 -25.81 17.30 -3.89
C GLN A 22 -25.91 16.32 -2.71
N ASP A 23 -25.43 16.70 -1.52
CA ASP A 23 -25.33 15.85 -0.33
C ASP A 23 -24.53 14.55 -0.55
N GLN A 24 -23.50 14.63 -1.40
CA GLN A 24 -22.59 13.52 -1.68
C GLN A 24 -21.24 13.73 -0.99
N HIS A 25 -20.74 12.69 -0.31
CA HIS A 25 -19.36 12.68 0.14
C HIS A 25 -18.41 12.48 -1.06
N VAL A 26 -17.40 13.32 -1.17
CA VAL A 26 -16.45 13.30 -2.30
C VAL A 26 -15.08 12.87 -1.82
N ASP A 27 -14.55 11.81 -2.44
CA ASP A 27 -13.18 11.36 -2.21
C ASP A 27 -12.33 11.77 -3.44
N ILE A 28 -11.31 12.60 -3.22
CA ILE A 28 -10.40 13.09 -4.27
C ILE A 28 -9.09 12.36 -4.16
N ILE A 29 -8.71 11.68 -5.24
CA ILE A 29 -7.52 10.84 -5.30
C ILE A 29 -6.46 11.53 -6.15
N THR A 30 -5.31 11.75 -5.54
CA THR A 30 -4.14 12.39 -6.17
C THR A 30 -2.98 11.39 -6.26
N SER A 31 -2.00 11.68 -7.11
CA SER A 31 -0.81 10.83 -7.31
C SER A 31 0.12 10.73 -6.10
N SER A 32 0.06 11.65 -5.12
CA SER A 32 0.87 11.53 -3.89
C SER A 32 0.24 12.15 -2.64
N ILE A 33 0.70 11.69 -1.48
CA ILE A 33 0.34 12.21 -0.15
C ILE A 33 0.70 13.70 -0.02
N THR A 34 1.82 14.13 -0.61
CA THR A 34 2.25 15.54 -0.56
C THR A 34 1.29 16.43 -1.35
N LEU A 35 0.87 15.98 -2.53
CA LEU A 35 -0.10 16.70 -3.37
C LEU A 35 -1.47 16.76 -2.70
N SER A 36 -1.97 15.64 -2.17
CA SER A 36 -3.24 15.61 -1.45
C SER A 36 -3.27 16.59 -0.28
N LYS A 37 -2.17 16.67 0.51
CA LYS A 37 -2.04 17.61 1.64
C LYS A 37 -2.10 19.05 1.14
N ARG A 38 -1.23 19.38 0.19
CA ARG A 38 -1.12 20.73 -0.38
C ARG A 38 -2.47 21.20 -0.93
N ASP A 39 -3.09 20.40 -1.80
CA ASP A 39 -4.30 20.79 -2.52
C ASP A 39 -5.49 20.95 -1.56
N SER A 40 -5.61 20.08 -0.55
CA SER A 40 -6.64 20.22 0.49
C SER A 40 -6.51 21.54 1.27
N HIS A 41 -5.27 22.00 1.52
CA HIS A 41 -5.01 23.25 2.23
C HIS A 41 -5.22 24.48 1.35
N GLU A 42 -4.68 24.47 0.13
CA GLU A 42 -4.80 25.60 -0.80
C GLU A 42 -6.26 25.85 -1.21
N ARG A 43 -7.06 24.79 -1.35
CA ARG A 43 -8.47 24.89 -1.77
C ARG A 43 -9.44 25.10 -0.62
N LYS A 44 -8.98 25.05 0.64
CA LYS A 44 -9.84 25.21 1.80
C LYS A 44 -10.68 26.50 1.76
N GLY A 45 -10.06 27.64 1.50
CA GLY A 45 -10.78 28.91 1.43
C GLY A 45 -11.84 28.98 0.32
N PHE A 46 -11.65 28.22 -0.76
CA PHE A 46 -12.66 28.09 -1.82
C PHE A 46 -13.85 27.25 -1.34
N TYR A 47 -13.62 26.13 -0.66
CA TYR A 47 -14.69 25.29 -0.11
C TYR A 47 -15.46 25.98 1.03
N ASP A 48 -14.75 26.73 1.87
CA ASP A 48 -15.34 27.50 2.98
C ASP A 48 -16.41 28.50 2.48
N TYR A 49 -16.24 29.07 1.28
CA TYR A 49 -17.24 29.97 0.67
C TYR A 49 -18.61 29.30 0.44
N PHE A 50 -18.63 27.97 0.29
CA PHE A 50 -19.83 27.18 0.11
C PHE A 50 -20.28 26.45 1.40
N ASN A 51 -19.62 26.72 2.53
CA ASN A 51 -19.77 25.98 3.79
C ASN A 51 -19.48 24.47 3.65
N ILE A 52 -18.55 24.10 2.76
CA ILE A 52 -18.16 22.71 2.52
C ILE A 52 -16.86 22.43 3.27
N THR A 53 -16.86 21.37 4.07
CA THR A 53 -15.69 20.97 4.84
C THR A 53 -14.73 20.11 4.00
N VAL A 54 -13.43 20.33 4.18
CA VAL A 54 -12.38 19.59 3.48
C VAL A 54 -11.35 19.03 4.46
N ALA A 55 -10.91 17.81 4.24
CA ALA A 55 -9.81 17.17 4.97
C ALA A 55 -8.88 16.41 4.01
N HIS A 56 -7.77 15.89 4.54
CA HIS A 56 -6.91 14.95 3.83
C HIS A 56 -6.70 13.67 4.64
N ASN A 57 -6.55 12.55 3.94
CA ASN A 57 -6.31 11.22 4.48
C ASN A 57 -4.81 10.87 4.41
N ASN A 58 -4.00 11.66 5.10
CA ASN A 58 -2.57 11.41 5.20
C ASN A 58 -2.26 10.95 6.62
N ASP A 59 -2.25 9.64 6.83
CA ASP A 59 -1.76 9.07 8.09
C ASP A 59 -0.23 9.22 8.13
N GLU A 60 0.25 10.14 8.97
CA GLU A 60 1.66 10.19 9.39
C GLU A 60 1.92 9.25 10.59
N THR A 61 0.86 8.64 11.15
CA THR A 61 0.90 7.79 12.34
C THR A 61 0.44 6.37 12.06
N ASN A 62 0.94 5.40 12.83
CA ASN A 62 0.41 4.02 12.83
C ASN A 62 -1.04 4.03 13.33
N TYR A 63 -1.99 4.03 12.40
CA TYR A 63 -3.40 3.96 12.69
C TYR A 63 -3.76 2.62 13.33
N THR A 64 -4.17 2.64 14.60
CA THR A 64 -4.35 1.42 15.40
C THR A 64 -5.80 1.13 15.77
N SER A 65 -6.71 2.12 15.78
CA SER A 65 -8.12 1.88 16.10
C SER A 65 -9.05 3.08 15.81
N GLY A 66 -10.35 2.79 15.75
CA GLY A 66 -11.42 3.79 15.81
C GLY A 66 -11.92 4.28 14.47
N PRO A 67 -12.64 5.41 14.41
CA PRO A 67 -12.95 6.11 13.17
C PRO A 67 -11.89 7.18 12.89
N LYS A 68 -11.58 7.40 11.61
CA LYS A 68 -10.75 8.53 11.19
C LYS A 68 -11.57 9.79 11.08
N LEU A 69 -11.09 10.86 11.71
CA LEU A 69 -11.76 12.17 11.71
C LEU A 69 -11.85 12.79 10.31
N CYS A 70 -10.89 12.52 9.41
CA CYS A 70 -10.91 13.08 8.05
C CYS A 70 -12.20 12.69 7.31
N TYR A 71 -12.74 11.50 7.56
CA TYR A 71 -13.96 11.02 6.92
C TYR A 71 -15.23 11.73 7.35
N GLN A 72 -15.19 12.59 8.38
CA GLN A 72 -16.31 13.46 8.74
C GLN A 72 -16.46 14.66 7.79
N ALA A 73 -15.42 15.00 7.02
CA ALA A 73 -15.48 16.11 6.06
C ALA A 73 -16.32 15.76 4.82
N ASP A 74 -16.92 16.75 4.17
CA ASP A 74 -17.65 16.54 2.91
C ASP A 74 -16.70 16.05 1.82
N ILE A 75 -15.53 16.70 1.72
CA ILE A 75 -14.47 16.38 0.74
C ILE A 75 -13.23 15.84 1.45
N VAL A 76 -12.71 14.70 0.98
CA VAL A 76 -11.47 14.10 1.51
C VAL A 76 -10.47 13.88 0.40
N TYR A 77 -9.30 14.53 0.50
CA TYR A 77 -8.15 14.31 -0.38
C TYR A 77 -7.29 13.14 0.11
N GLY A 78 -6.71 12.35 -0.78
CA GLY A 78 -5.75 11.30 -0.41
C GLY A 78 -5.09 10.66 -1.62
N ASN A 79 -4.19 9.71 -1.40
CA ASN A 79 -3.72 8.81 -2.46
C ASN A 79 -4.55 7.51 -2.46
N SER A 80 -4.47 6.74 -3.54
CA SER A 80 -5.20 5.47 -3.70
C SER A 80 -4.93 4.50 -2.56
N SER A 81 -3.66 4.33 -2.18
CA SER A 81 -3.25 3.36 -1.15
C SER A 81 -3.89 3.65 0.21
N GLN A 82 -3.96 4.92 0.66
CA GLN A 82 -4.57 5.25 1.95
C GLN A 82 -6.06 4.91 1.99
N PHE A 83 -6.81 5.24 0.92
CA PHE A 83 -8.21 4.82 0.82
C PHE A 83 -8.38 3.30 0.79
N GLN A 84 -7.48 2.58 0.12
CA GLN A 84 -7.52 1.12 0.09
C GLN A 84 -7.26 0.51 1.47
N PHE A 85 -6.21 0.95 2.16
CA PHE A 85 -5.89 0.46 3.50
C PHE A 85 -7.02 0.77 4.48
N ASP A 86 -7.64 1.94 4.39
CA ASP A 86 -8.75 2.29 5.27
C ASP A 86 -10.00 1.46 5.01
N LEU A 87 -10.28 1.13 3.75
CA LEU A 87 -11.36 0.20 3.42
C LEU A 87 -11.06 -1.19 3.97
N LEU A 88 -9.85 -1.69 3.75
CA LEU A 88 -9.43 -3.00 4.25
C LEU A 88 -9.51 -3.06 5.79
N ARG A 89 -9.04 -2.03 6.49
CA ARG A 89 -9.10 -1.92 7.96
C ARG A 89 -10.54 -1.83 8.47
N HIS A 90 -11.42 -1.18 7.71
CA HIS A 90 -12.83 -1.06 8.06
C HIS A 90 -13.56 -2.40 7.89
N GLU A 91 -13.40 -3.07 6.74
CA GLU A 91 -14.12 -4.29 6.39
C GLU A 91 -13.54 -5.55 7.05
N PHE A 92 -12.22 -5.69 7.14
CA PHE A 92 -11.56 -6.93 7.59
C PHE A 92 -10.98 -6.84 8.99
N SER A 93 -10.35 -5.72 9.34
CA SER A 93 -9.83 -5.51 10.71
C SER A 93 -10.90 -4.99 11.67
N LEU A 94 -12.11 -4.69 11.19
CA LEU A 94 -13.26 -4.18 11.96
C LEU A 94 -12.91 -2.97 12.84
N LEU A 95 -11.95 -2.14 12.41
CA LEU A 95 -11.48 -1.01 13.21
C LEU A 95 -12.49 0.15 13.25
N ASN A 96 -13.52 0.11 12.40
CA ASN A 96 -14.50 1.19 12.19
C ASN A 96 -13.88 2.45 11.55
N THR A 97 -12.85 2.27 10.73
CA THR A 97 -12.04 3.35 10.15
C THR A 97 -12.85 4.43 9.43
N ARG A 98 -13.84 4.03 8.63
CA ARG A 98 -14.73 4.91 7.84
C ARG A 98 -16.03 5.31 8.54
N THR A 99 -16.18 5.04 9.83
CA THR A 99 -17.42 5.35 10.57
C THR A 99 -17.52 6.86 10.86
N LEU A 100 -18.68 7.45 10.58
CA LEU A 100 -18.98 8.86 10.86
C LEU A 100 -19.47 9.04 12.30
N ASP A 101 -20.38 8.17 12.74
CA ASP A 101 -21.01 8.19 14.05
C ASP A 101 -21.13 6.74 14.54
N LYS A 102 -20.40 6.41 15.61
CA LYS A 102 -20.39 5.07 16.20
C LYS A 102 -21.72 4.71 16.85
N ASP A 103 -22.35 5.67 17.51
CA ASP A 103 -23.59 5.43 18.27
C ASP A 103 -24.77 5.20 17.33
N LYS A 104 -24.74 5.83 16.14
CA LYS A 104 -25.77 5.67 15.11
C LYS A 104 -25.41 4.64 14.02
N GLY A 105 -24.21 4.07 14.07
CA GLY A 105 -23.71 3.16 13.04
C GLY A 105 -23.62 3.79 11.64
N LEU A 106 -23.43 5.12 11.55
CA LEU A 106 -23.33 5.82 10.27
C LEU A 106 -21.93 5.62 9.69
N ILE A 107 -21.87 5.19 8.43
CA ILE A 107 -20.62 4.90 7.71
C ILE A 107 -20.49 5.87 6.53
N ARG A 108 -19.27 6.34 6.27
CA ARG A 108 -18.98 7.17 5.08
C ARG A 108 -19.21 6.36 3.82
N ARG A 109 -20.25 6.73 3.07
CA ARG A 109 -20.63 6.11 1.80
C ARG A 109 -19.61 6.40 0.70
N PHE A 110 -19.66 5.58 -0.34
CA PHE A 110 -18.89 5.75 -1.57
C PHE A 110 -19.73 6.54 -2.59
N ASP A 111 -19.96 7.84 -2.33
CA ASP A 111 -20.91 8.61 -3.13
C ASP A 111 -20.30 9.12 -4.44
N ALA A 112 -19.10 9.72 -4.41
CA ALA A 112 -18.38 10.15 -5.61
C ALA A 112 -16.85 10.12 -5.42
N VAL A 113 -16.13 9.74 -6.48
CA VAL A 113 -14.66 9.80 -6.53
C VAL A 113 -14.19 10.66 -7.70
N ILE A 114 -13.21 11.53 -7.46
CA ILE A 114 -12.54 12.32 -8.49
C ILE A 114 -11.07 11.95 -8.48
N ILE A 115 -10.58 11.40 -9.58
CA ILE A 115 -9.20 10.93 -9.74
C ILE A 115 -8.43 11.97 -10.56
N ASP A 116 -7.43 12.59 -9.95
CA ASP A 116 -6.45 13.42 -10.66
C ASP A 116 -5.34 12.53 -11.22
N GLU A 117 -4.78 12.91 -12.37
CA GLU A 117 -3.74 12.15 -13.09
C GLU A 117 -4.11 10.68 -13.31
N VAL A 118 -5.28 10.46 -13.90
CA VAL A 118 -5.86 9.12 -14.18
C VAL A 118 -4.89 8.16 -14.87
N ASP A 119 -4.08 8.66 -15.81
CA ASP A 119 -3.12 7.87 -16.57
C ASP A 119 -2.05 7.24 -15.68
N SER A 120 -1.46 8.00 -14.77
CA SER A 120 -0.48 7.47 -13.82
C SER A 120 -1.09 6.41 -12.88
N MET A 121 -2.33 6.64 -12.41
CA MET A 121 -2.92 5.75 -11.40
C MET A 121 -3.59 4.49 -11.98
N LEU A 122 -4.14 4.57 -13.20
CA LEU A 122 -4.92 3.47 -13.79
C LEU A 122 -4.14 2.64 -14.81
N ILE A 123 -3.06 3.19 -15.38
CA ILE A 123 -2.25 2.49 -16.36
C ILE A 123 -0.95 2.03 -15.71
N ASP A 124 -0.20 2.97 -15.11
CA ASP A 124 1.13 2.67 -14.57
C ASP A 124 1.03 1.93 -13.21
N GLU A 125 0.09 2.30 -12.35
CA GLU A 125 -0.09 1.71 -11.02
C GLU A 125 -1.15 0.60 -10.93
N ASN A 126 -1.72 0.11 -12.04
CA ASN A 126 -2.84 -0.85 -11.99
C ASN A 126 -2.53 -2.14 -11.22
N ASN A 127 -1.25 -2.54 -11.19
CA ASN A 127 -0.80 -3.75 -10.48
C ASN A 127 -0.49 -3.52 -9.00
N THR A 128 -0.57 -2.28 -8.51
CA THR A 128 -0.28 -1.96 -7.12
C THR A 128 -1.47 -2.36 -6.26
N LEU A 129 -1.26 -3.39 -5.41
CA LEU A 129 -2.26 -3.89 -4.47
C LEU A 129 -1.93 -3.42 -3.06
N ALA A 130 -2.87 -2.79 -2.38
CA ALA A 130 -2.77 -2.64 -0.92
C ALA A 130 -3.02 -4.01 -0.28
N ARG A 131 -2.10 -4.43 0.59
CA ARG A 131 -2.13 -5.73 1.27
C ARG A 131 -2.13 -5.52 2.77
N LEU A 132 -3.19 -5.96 3.44
CA LEU A 132 -3.14 -6.16 4.90
C LEU A 132 -2.45 -7.49 5.18
N ALA A 133 -1.45 -7.44 6.04
CA ALA A 133 -0.73 -8.61 6.50
C ALA A 133 -0.85 -8.67 8.02
N ASP A 134 -1.21 -9.84 8.51
CA ASP A 134 -1.31 -10.12 9.94
C ASP A 134 -0.29 -11.17 10.35
N GLN A 135 0.14 -11.07 11.60
CA GLN A 135 0.93 -12.10 12.26
C GLN A 135 -0.01 -13.21 12.72
N LEU A 136 0.20 -14.41 12.20
CA LEU A 136 -0.56 -15.59 12.65
C LEU A 136 0.16 -16.23 13.84
N PRO A 137 -0.59 -16.84 14.78
CA PRO A 137 0.02 -17.64 15.85
C PRO A 137 0.91 -18.74 15.27
N GLY A 138 2.11 -18.91 15.79
CA GLY A 138 3.05 -19.93 15.35
C GLY A 138 4.05 -19.46 14.29
N MET A 139 4.00 -18.19 13.87
CA MET A 139 5.00 -17.63 12.95
C MET A 139 6.39 -17.52 13.59
N GLU A 140 6.47 -17.50 14.93
CA GLU A 140 7.72 -17.54 15.68
C GLU A 140 8.56 -18.81 15.40
N TRP A 141 7.93 -19.93 15.03
CA TRP A 141 8.61 -21.18 14.68
C TRP A 141 9.41 -21.08 13.37
N LEU A 142 9.15 -20.06 12.55
CA LEU A 142 9.84 -19.84 11.29
C LEU A 142 11.15 -19.06 11.47
N ASN A 143 11.29 -18.32 12.56
CA ASN A 143 12.50 -17.50 12.80
C ASN A 143 13.80 -18.34 12.74
N PRO A 144 13.89 -19.52 13.38
CA PRO A 144 15.08 -20.37 13.25
C PRO A 144 15.38 -20.80 11.81
N VAL A 145 14.35 -21.03 11.00
CA VAL A 145 14.50 -21.39 9.58
C VAL A 145 15.08 -20.23 8.79
N LEU A 146 14.55 -19.01 8.99
CA LEU A 146 15.07 -17.80 8.35
C LEU A 146 16.52 -17.53 8.77
N TYR A 147 16.87 -17.69 10.05
CA TYR A 147 18.25 -17.58 10.51
C TYR A 147 19.16 -18.64 9.86
N GLY A 148 18.70 -19.89 9.72
CA GLY A 148 19.42 -20.95 9.03
C GLY A 148 19.69 -20.60 7.56
N ILE A 149 18.67 -20.14 6.84
CA ILE A 149 18.79 -19.66 5.45
C ILE A 149 19.82 -18.54 5.36
N TRP A 150 19.71 -17.53 6.23
CA TRP A 150 20.65 -16.41 6.25
C TRP A 150 22.08 -16.87 6.53
N SER A 151 22.28 -17.79 7.48
CA SER A 151 23.62 -18.32 7.79
C SER A 151 24.26 -19.03 6.59
N CYS A 152 23.48 -19.81 5.84
CA CYS A 152 23.98 -20.44 4.61
C CYS A 152 24.38 -19.38 3.58
N ILE A 153 23.52 -18.40 3.35
CA ILE A 153 23.73 -17.36 2.34
C ILE A 153 24.86 -16.42 2.73
N ASP A 154 24.99 -16.05 4.00
CA ASP A 154 26.03 -15.14 4.49
C ASP A 154 27.43 -15.75 4.37
N SER A 155 27.54 -17.07 4.57
CA SER A 155 28.80 -17.83 4.40
C SER A 155 29.28 -17.94 2.95
N GLU A 156 28.40 -17.71 1.97
CA GLU A 156 28.70 -17.88 0.55
C GLU A 156 29.08 -16.55 -0.12
N LYS A 157 30.14 -16.57 -0.95
CA LYS A 157 30.57 -15.37 -1.71
C LYS A 157 29.63 -15.05 -2.87
N GLU A 158 29.18 -16.09 -3.58
CA GLU A 158 28.29 -16.00 -4.74
C GLU A 158 27.05 -16.88 -4.51
N PRO A 159 26.14 -16.48 -3.61
CA PRO A 159 25.01 -17.33 -3.22
C PRO A 159 24.04 -17.59 -4.37
N SER A 160 23.96 -16.69 -5.37
CA SER A 160 23.12 -16.87 -6.56
C SER A 160 23.48 -18.10 -7.39
N VAL A 161 24.77 -18.47 -7.45
CA VAL A 161 25.25 -19.63 -8.21
C VAL A 161 24.92 -20.94 -7.48
N LYS A 162 24.95 -20.93 -6.15
CA LYS A 162 24.69 -22.10 -5.30
C LYS A 162 23.24 -22.21 -4.83
N ARG A 163 22.34 -21.37 -5.37
CA ARG A 163 20.93 -21.27 -4.98
C ARG A 163 20.28 -22.65 -4.80
N ASP A 164 20.32 -23.49 -5.82
CA ASP A 164 19.64 -24.79 -5.81
C ASP A 164 20.27 -25.76 -4.79
N GLN A 165 21.58 -25.69 -4.59
CA GLN A 165 22.28 -26.47 -3.54
C GLN A 165 21.85 -26.02 -2.14
N ILE A 166 21.68 -24.71 -1.92
CA ILE A 166 21.22 -24.16 -0.64
C ILE A 166 19.76 -24.60 -0.39
N ILE A 167 18.90 -24.59 -1.41
CA ILE A 167 17.52 -25.09 -1.32
C ILE A 167 17.52 -26.55 -0.85
N ASP A 168 18.29 -27.42 -1.51
CA ASP A 168 18.34 -28.85 -1.18
C ASP A 168 18.87 -29.09 0.25
N ASN A 169 19.88 -28.34 0.67
CA ASN A 169 20.44 -28.44 2.01
C ASN A 169 19.43 -28.01 3.08
N MET A 170 18.71 -26.91 2.85
CA MET A 170 17.68 -26.44 3.77
C MET A 170 16.50 -27.41 3.87
N ARG A 171 16.07 -27.99 2.74
CA ARG A 171 15.00 -29.01 2.71
C ARG A 171 15.37 -30.25 3.51
N LYS A 172 16.61 -30.72 3.37
CA LYS A 172 17.14 -31.85 4.15
C LYS A 172 17.15 -31.53 5.65
N LEU A 173 17.62 -30.34 6.01
CA LEU A 173 17.70 -29.90 7.41
C LEU A 173 16.31 -29.81 8.05
N VAL A 174 15.32 -29.25 7.36
CA VAL A 174 13.93 -29.16 7.85
C VAL A 174 13.24 -30.53 7.92
N SER A 175 13.61 -31.45 7.04
CA SER A 175 13.03 -32.79 6.99
C SER A 175 13.65 -33.74 8.02
N ASP A 176 14.88 -33.49 8.46
CA ASP A 176 15.62 -34.36 9.38
C ASP A 176 14.98 -34.38 10.79
N PRO A 177 14.44 -35.54 11.23
CA PRO A 177 13.87 -35.70 12.57
C PRO A 177 14.89 -35.51 13.70
N LYS A 178 16.19 -35.62 13.39
CA LYS A 178 17.29 -35.45 14.35
C LYS A 178 17.82 -34.02 14.40
N SER A 179 17.32 -33.12 13.56
CA SER A 179 17.72 -31.71 13.59
C SER A 179 17.26 -31.04 14.89
N ASP A 180 18.01 -30.03 15.33
CA ASP A 180 17.63 -29.21 16.49
C ASP A 180 16.38 -28.34 16.22
N LEU A 181 15.96 -28.24 14.95
CA LEU A 181 14.75 -27.54 14.54
C LEU A 181 13.49 -28.35 14.85
N LYS A 182 12.98 -28.19 16.08
CA LYS A 182 11.69 -28.75 16.49
C LYS A 182 10.52 -28.00 15.84
N LEU A 183 10.27 -28.28 14.56
CA LEU A 183 9.20 -27.63 13.79
C LEU A 183 7.87 -28.39 13.92
N PRO A 184 6.75 -27.68 14.16
CA PRO A 184 5.42 -28.30 14.13
C PRO A 184 5.12 -28.97 12.79
N GLN A 185 4.54 -30.17 12.81
CA GLN A 185 4.28 -30.96 11.60
C GLN A 185 3.40 -30.22 10.57
N HIS A 186 2.45 -29.40 11.04
CA HIS A 186 1.55 -28.64 10.18
C HIS A 186 2.25 -27.52 9.40
N LEU A 187 3.41 -27.03 9.85
CA LEU A 187 4.18 -25.99 9.16
C LEU A 187 5.15 -26.57 8.12
N LYS A 188 5.48 -27.86 8.17
CA LYS A 188 6.51 -28.46 7.29
C LYS A 188 6.22 -28.24 5.81
N ARG A 189 4.97 -28.44 5.38
CA ARG A 189 4.57 -28.23 3.99
C ARG A 189 4.73 -26.77 3.57
N PHE A 190 4.23 -25.84 4.39
CA PHE A 190 4.37 -24.41 4.15
C PHE A 190 5.84 -23.99 4.04
N ILE A 191 6.69 -24.47 4.94
CA ILE A 191 8.12 -24.20 4.92
C ILE A 191 8.76 -24.74 3.64
N ASP A 192 8.47 -25.98 3.25
CA ASP A 192 9.06 -26.59 2.05
C ASP A 192 8.69 -25.85 0.75
N GLU A 193 7.45 -25.37 0.67
CA GLU A 193 6.97 -24.52 -0.44
C GLU A 193 7.59 -23.11 -0.40
N SER A 194 7.88 -22.57 0.80
CA SER A 194 8.40 -21.21 0.98
C SER A 194 9.93 -21.09 0.89
N ILE A 195 10.68 -22.17 1.15
CA ILE A 195 12.16 -22.18 1.14
C ILE A 195 12.76 -21.55 -0.12
N PRO A 196 12.33 -21.91 -1.36
CA PRO A 196 12.89 -21.30 -2.57
C PRO A 196 12.71 -19.79 -2.60
N ILE A 197 11.52 -19.30 -2.22
CA ILE A 197 11.19 -17.87 -2.21
C ILE A 197 12.02 -17.14 -1.15
N TRP A 198 12.13 -17.71 0.04
CA TRP A 198 12.93 -17.13 1.12
C TRP A 198 14.42 -17.08 0.78
N ILE A 199 14.95 -18.11 0.10
CA ILE A 199 16.34 -18.11 -0.37
C ILE A 199 16.54 -17.02 -1.42
N ASP A 200 15.63 -16.86 -2.38
CA ASP A 200 15.69 -15.79 -3.38
C ASP A 200 15.69 -14.41 -2.71
N HIS A 201 14.81 -14.18 -1.74
CA HIS A 201 14.76 -12.92 -1.00
C HIS A 201 15.95 -12.69 -0.08
N ALA A 202 16.54 -13.72 0.50
CA ALA A 202 17.77 -13.59 1.28
C ALA A 202 18.97 -13.25 0.38
N ILE A 203 19.05 -13.82 -0.83
CA ILE A 203 20.03 -13.45 -1.85
C ILE A 203 19.84 -11.99 -2.26
N LEU A 204 18.60 -11.60 -2.56
CA LEU A 204 18.21 -10.23 -2.92
C LEU A 204 18.61 -9.24 -1.82
N ALA A 205 18.32 -9.57 -0.56
CA ALA A 205 18.69 -8.79 0.62
C ALA A 205 20.21 -8.62 0.74
N LYS A 206 20.99 -9.67 0.46
CA LYS A 206 22.46 -9.65 0.56
C LYS A 206 23.08 -8.85 -0.59
N VAL A 207 22.71 -9.14 -1.83
CA VAL A 207 23.40 -8.71 -3.05
C VAL A 207 22.87 -7.38 -3.61
N GLU A 208 21.56 -7.20 -3.66
CA GLU A 208 20.93 -6.09 -4.38
C GLU A 208 20.53 -4.93 -3.45
N TYR A 209 19.94 -5.24 -2.30
CA TYR A 209 19.36 -4.23 -1.42
C TYR A 209 20.42 -3.49 -0.58
N ARG A 210 20.56 -2.20 -0.86
CA ARG A 210 21.51 -1.26 -0.25
C ARG A 210 20.84 -0.27 0.70
N LEU A 211 21.48 -0.06 1.86
CA LEU A 211 21.15 1.00 2.81
C LEU A 211 21.31 2.37 2.13
N ASP A 212 20.44 3.32 2.48
CA ASP A 212 20.38 4.69 1.95
C ASP A 212 20.04 4.79 0.45
N HIS A 213 19.64 3.68 -0.16
CA HIS A 213 19.09 3.65 -1.52
C HIS A 213 17.70 3.00 -1.53
N HIS A 214 17.61 1.73 -1.14
CA HIS A 214 16.34 1.00 -1.13
C HIS A 214 15.60 1.12 0.21
N TYR A 215 16.33 1.39 1.29
CA TYR A 215 15.79 1.51 2.64
C TYR A 215 16.70 2.34 3.53
N MET A 216 16.14 2.82 4.62
CA MET A 216 16.89 3.45 5.72
C MET A 216 16.60 2.76 7.06
N ILE A 217 17.50 2.95 8.01
CA ILE A 217 17.32 2.49 9.38
C ILE A 217 17.07 3.71 10.26
N LYS A 218 15.90 3.80 10.87
CA LYS A 218 15.55 4.86 11.82
C LYS A 218 15.26 4.28 13.20
N SER A 219 15.62 5.03 14.24
CA SER A 219 15.24 4.68 15.61
C SER A 219 13.87 5.24 15.90
N ASP A 220 12.96 4.39 16.37
CA ASP A 220 11.66 4.78 16.88
C ASP A 220 11.79 5.49 18.25
N GLU A 221 10.69 6.07 18.77
CA GLU A 221 10.63 6.76 20.07
C GLU A 221 11.14 5.87 21.23
N THR A 222 10.95 4.56 21.10
CA THR A 222 11.41 3.53 22.04
C THR A 222 12.90 3.15 21.88
N ARG A 223 13.65 3.88 21.05
CA ARG A 223 15.04 3.58 20.63
C ARG A 223 15.23 2.26 19.88
N THR A 224 14.15 1.59 19.48
CA THR A 224 14.24 0.42 18.61
C THR A 224 14.53 0.85 17.18
N LYS A 225 15.59 0.34 16.58
CA LYS A 225 15.90 0.55 15.16
C LYS A 225 14.95 -0.26 14.28
N ARG A 226 14.35 0.39 13.28
CA ARG A 226 13.46 -0.21 12.29
C ARG A 226 13.93 0.10 10.88
N ILE A 227 13.69 -0.83 9.97
CA ILE A 227 13.94 -0.66 8.54
C ILE A 227 12.72 -0.02 7.91
N MET A 228 12.93 1.04 7.13
CA MET A 228 11.88 1.74 6.40
C MET A 228 12.21 1.74 4.91
N PRO A 229 11.34 1.19 4.04
CA PRO A 229 11.46 1.30 2.59
C PRO A 229 11.56 2.75 2.11
N ILE A 230 12.32 2.94 1.05
CA ILE A 230 12.39 4.18 0.30
C ILE A 230 11.97 3.86 -1.12
N ASP A 231 10.95 4.56 -1.61
CA ASP A 231 10.53 4.46 -3.01
C ASP A 231 11.46 5.31 -3.89
N PHE A 232 12.71 4.87 -4.08
CA PHE A 232 13.68 5.63 -4.87
C PHE A 232 13.35 5.65 -6.36
N SER A 233 12.67 4.61 -6.85
CA SER A 233 12.31 4.49 -8.26
C SER A 233 11.35 5.59 -8.72
N ASN A 234 10.43 6.04 -7.86
CA ASN A 234 9.40 7.00 -8.25
C ASN A 234 9.50 8.34 -7.50
N THR A 235 9.64 8.34 -6.17
CA THR A 235 9.35 9.55 -5.36
C THR A 235 10.44 9.98 -4.39
N GLY A 236 11.36 9.07 -4.03
CA GLY A 236 12.33 9.25 -2.95
C GLY A 236 11.69 9.31 -1.55
N VAL A 237 10.40 9.02 -1.43
CA VAL A 237 9.65 9.14 -0.17
C VAL A 237 9.90 7.91 0.71
N VAL A 238 10.13 8.16 2.00
CA VAL A 238 10.23 7.11 3.03
C VAL A 238 8.83 6.57 3.33
N GLN A 239 8.68 5.26 3.34
CA GLN A 239 7.42 4.57 3.60
C GLN A 239 7.45 3.88 4.98
N PRO A 240 7.21 4.60 6.09
CA PRO A 240 7.42 4.06 7.45
C PRO A 240 6.44 2.95 7.84
N CYS A 241 5.30 2.86 7.17
CA CYS A 241 4.27 1.85 7.42
C CYS A 241 4.35 0.63 6.46
N THR A 242 5.35 0.60 5.57
CA THR A 242 5.50 -0.46 4.57
C THR A 242 6.56 -1.46 5.00
N THR A 243 6.26 -2.74 4.81
CA THR A 243 7.20 -3.85 5.00
C THR A 243 7.19 -4.74 3.76
N TRP A 244 8.35 -5.29 3.37
CA TRP A 244 8.39 -6.31 2.32
C TRP A 244 7.86 -7.64 2.83
N SER A 245 7.22 -8.40 1.93
CA SER A 245 6.69 -9.73 2.22
C SER A 245 7.75 -10.83 2.11
N ASP A 246 7.32 -12.06 2.41
CA ASP A 246 8.03 -13.29 2.06
C ASP A 246 9.47 -13.34 2.58
N GLY A 247 9.68 -12.86 3.81
CA GLY A 247 10.96 -12.91 4.50
C GLY A 247 11.96 -11.82 4.11
N LEU A 248 11.76 -11.07 3.02
CA LEU A 248 12.73 -10.05 2.57
C LEU A 248 13.01 -9.01 3.67
N HIS A 249 11.95 -8.51 4.32
CA HIS A 249 12.10 -7.55 5.41
C HIS A 249 12.86 -8.17 6.61
N GLN A 250 12.57 -9.42 6.95
CA GLN A 250 13.28 -10.16 8.00
C GLN A 250 14.75 -10.34 7.65
N PHE A 251 15.10 -10.71 6.42
CA PHE A 251 16.51 -10.86 6.01
C PHE A 251 17.26 -9.55 6.07
N LEU A 252 16.64 -8.42 5.71
CA LEU A 252 17.24 -7.10 5.91
C LEU A 252 17.45 -6.78 7.40
N GLN A 253 16.53 -7.19 8.29
CA GLN A 253 16.72 -7.06 9.73
C GLN A 253 17.91 -7.89 10.22
N ILE A 254 18.03 -9.16 9.77
CA ILE A 254 19.17 -10.03 10.11
C ILE A 254 20.48 -9.43 9.60
N LYS A 255 20.51 -8.93 8.35
CA LYS A 255 21.68 -8.29 7.72
C LYS A 255 22.29 -7.18 8.58
N HIS A 256 21.45 -6.45 9.31
CA HIS A 256 21.86 -5.33 10.17
C HIS A 256 21.88 -5.67 11.66
N GLY A 257 21.70 -6.94 12.03
CA GLY A 257 21.67 -7.38 13.43
C GLY A 257 20.51 -6.77 14.24
N LEU A 258 19.40 -6.46 13.58
CA LEU A 258 18.21 -5.90 14.22
C LEU A 258 17.34 -7.02 14.80
N LYS A 259 16.47 -6.67 15.76
CA LYS A 259 15.46 -7.60 16.27
C LYS A 259 14.53 -8.01 15.13
N MET A 260 14.48 -9.31 14.84
CA MET A 260 13.61 -9.85 13.82
C MET A 260 12.14 -9.71 14.24
N THR A 261 11.31 -9.19 13.34
CA THR A 261 9.85 -9.26 13.45
C THR A 261 9.36 -10.58 12.89
N GLU A 262 8.30 -11.14 13.47
CA GLU A 262 7.71 -12.37 12.97
C GLU A 262 7.21 -12.20 11.54
N LEU A 263 7.13 -13.33 10.81
CA LEU A 263 6.57 -13.33 9.47
C LEU A 263 5.08 -13.02 9.53
N THR A 264 4.65 -12.12 8.65
CA THR A 264 3.23 -11.81 8.44
C THR A 264 2.76 -12.48 7.17
N VAL A 265 1.53 -12.96 7.17
CA VAL A 265 0.88 -13.49 5.98
C VAL A 265 -0.15 -12.47 5.50
N THR A 266 -0.21 -12.25 4.19
CA THR A 266 -1.27 -11.40 3.63
C THR A 266 -2.62 -12.10 3.77
N THR A 267 -3.50 -11.49 4.54
CA THR A 267 -4.86 -11.97 4.80
C THR A 267 -5.83 -11.40 3.79
N ASN A 268 -5.68 -10.10 3.46
CA ASN A 268 -6.58 -9.37 2.60
C ASN A 268 -5.82 -8.43 1.67
N TYR A 269 -6.36 -8.20 0.49
CA TYR A 269 -5.80 -7.26 -0.47
C TYR A 269 -6.91 -6.54 -1.23
N LEU A 270 -6.62 -5.34 -1.71
CA LEU A 270 -7.53 -4.52 -2.50
C LEU A 270 -6.77 -3.83 -3.63
N SER A 271 -7.32 -3.91 -4.85
CA SER A 271 -6.81 -3.22 -6.03
C SER A 271 -7.48 -1.86 -6.24
N ASN A 272 -6.91 -1.05 -7.13
CA ASN A 272 -7.54 0.21 -7.59
C ASN A 272 -8.93 -0.06 -8.18
N ILE A 273 -9.07 -1.10 -9.01
CA ILE A 273 -10.36 -1.54 -9.55
C ILE A 273 -11.35 -1.87 -8.42
N GLY A 274 -10.91 -2.68 -7.45
CA GLY A 274 -11.75 -3.08 -6.31
C GLY A 274 -12.25 -1.90 -5.48
N LEU A 275 -11.41 -0.87 -5.31
CA LEU A 275 -11.79 0.38 -4.66
C LEU A 275 -12.78 1.18 -5.50
N PHE A 276 -12.47 1.45 -6.78
CA PHE A 276 -13.27 2.38 -7.59
C PHE A 276 -14.66 1.84 -7.94
N VAL A 277 -14.81 0.52 -8.11
CA VAL A 277 -16.12 -0.11 -8.31
C VAL A 277 -17.08 0.17 -7.15
N ARG A 278 -16.58 0.47 -5.94
CA ARG A 278 -17.44 0.85 -4.80
C ARG A 278 -18.23 2.14 -5.03
N TYR A 279 -17.74 3.05 -5.90
CA TYR A 279 -18.42 4.31 -6.24
C TYR A 279 -19.42 4.17 -7.38
N GLY A 280 -19.58 2.97 -7.96
CA GLY A 280 -20.51 2.70 -9.04
C GLY A 280 -20.26 3.60 -10.26
N LYS A 281 -21.26 4.41 -10.62
CA LYS A 281 -21.20 5.30 -11.80
C LYS A 281 -20.61 6.68 -11.51
N ASN A 282 -20.32 7.00 -10.25
CA ASN A 282 -19.85 8.32 -9.84
C ASN A 282 -18.31 8.37 -9.79
N ILE A 283 -17.68 7.90 -10.86
CA ILE A 283 -16.23 7.90 -11.03
C ILE A 283 -15.89 8.99 -12.05
N PHE A 284 -15.17 10.01 -11.61
CA PHE A 284 -14.71 11.11 -12.45
C PHE A 284 -13.19 11.13 -12.50
N GLY A 285 -12.63 11.48 -13.65
CA GLY A 285 -11.20 11.42 -13.86
C GLY A 285 -10.69 12.56 -14.73
N LEU A 286 -9.56 13.15 -14.33
CA LEU A 286 -8.85 14.15 -15.11
C LEU A 286 -7.44 13.68 -15.41
N THR A 287 -6.99 13.96 -16.63
CA THR A 287 -5.62 13.64 -17.06
C THR A 287 -5.19 14.62 -18.15
N GLY A 288 -3.87 14.84 -18.23
CA GLY A 288 -3.22 15.55 -19.33
C GLY A 288 -3.21 14.73 -20.63
N THR A 289 -3.24 13.41 -20.50
CA THR A 289 -2.92 12.46 -21.55
C THR A 289 -3.82 11.24 -21.40
N ILE A 290 -4.92 11.19 -22.15
CA ILE A 290 -5.88 10.09 -22.06
C ILE A 290 -5.38 8.77 -22.68
N GLY A 291 -4.22 8.82 -23.35
CA GLY A 291 -3.60 7.69 -24.03
C GLY A 291 -4.23 7.37 -25.39
N SER A 292 -3.86 6.20 -25.91
CA SER A 292 -4.35 5.67 -27.19
C SER A 292 -5.84 5.33 -27.14
N LYS A 293 -6.44 5.08 -28.31
CA LYS A 293 -7.84 4.61 -28.38
C LYS A 293 -8.06 3.28 -27.65
N ASP A 294 -7.04 2.42 -27.61
CA ASP A 294 -7.07 1.18 -26.84
C ASP A 294 -7.10 1.43 -25.33
N THR A 295 -6.37 2.44 -24.87
CA THR A 295 -6.39 2.89 -23.46
C THR A 295 -7.78 3.38 -23.08
N GLN A 296 -8.40 4.19 -23.93
CA GLN A 296 -9.76 4.70 -23.72
C GLN A 296 -10.79 3.55 -23.67
N ASN A 297 -10.68 2.59 -24.59
CA ASN A 297 -11.54 1.39 -24.60
C ASN A 297 -11.35 0.53 -23.36
N LEU A 298 -10.12 0.45 -22.82
CA LEU A 298 -9.84 -0.27 -21.58
C LEU A 298 -10.52 0.39 -20.38
N LEU A 299 -10.45 1.72 -20.29
CA LEU A 299 -11.10 2.50 -19.23
C LEU A 299 -12.61 2.31 -19.25
N ASP A 300 -13.24 2.38 -20.43
CA ASP A 300 -14.67 2.11 -20.59
C ASP A 300 -15.04 0.68 -20.16
N ARG A 301 -14.26 -0.32 -20.58
CA ARG A 301 -14.54 -1.72 -20.23
C ARG A 301 -14.42 -2.02 -18.73
N ILE A 302 -13.44 -1.42 -18.05
CA ILE A 302 -13.15 -1.70 -16.63
C ILE A 302 -14.00 -0.84 -15.70
N TYR A 303 -14.12 0.45 -16.00
CA TYR A 303 -14.71 1.45 -15.10
C TYR A 303 -16.06 1.99 -15.60
N HIS A 304 -16.48 1.65 -16.82
CA HIS A 304 -17.72 2.14 -17.44
C HIS A 304 -17.78 3.68 -17.51
N VAL A 305 -16.67 4.29 -17.94
CA VAL A 305 -16.49 5.74 -18.04
C VAL A 305 -16.33 6.19 -19.49
N ASP A 306 -16.98 7.30 -19.82
CA ASP A 306 -16.81 7.98 -21.10
C ASP A 306 -15.57 8.90 -21.09
N THR A 307 -14.93 9.03 -22.25
CA THR A 307 -13.74 9.87 -22.42
C THR A 307 -14.02 11.09 -23.30
N ILE A 308 -13.78 12.29 -22.78
CA ILE A 308 -13.96 13.55 -23.50
C ILE A 308 -12.67 14.36 -23.50
N ILE A 309 -12.33 14.99 -24.63
CA ILE A 309 -11.21 15.94 -24.76
C ILE A 309 -11.77 17.36 -24.63
N ILE A 310 -11.29 18.10 -23.63
CA ILE A 310 -11.68 19.50 -23.43
C ILE A 310 -10.73 20.40 -24.23
N PRO A 311 -11.23 21.29 -25.10
CA PRO A 311 -10.40 22.28 -25.78
C PRO A 311 -9.71 23.23 -24.79
N PRO A 312 -8.51 23.74 -25.10
CA PRO A 312 -7.86 24.79 -24.33
C PRO A 312 -8.66 26.10 -24.33
#